data_AF-M3CIL2-F1
#
_entry.id   AF-M3CIL2-F1
#
_cell.length_a   1.000
_cell.length_b   1.000
_cell.length_c   1.000
_cell.angle_alpha   90.00
_cell.angle_beta   90.00
_cell.angle_gamma   90.00
#
_symmetry.space_group_name_H-M   'P 1'
#
loop_
_entity.id
_entity.type
_entity.pdbx_description
1 polymer ?
#
loop_
_entity_poly.entity_id
_entity_poly.type
_entity_poly.pdbx_seq_one_letter_code
_entity_poly.pdbx_strand_id
1 'polypeptide(L)'
;MRGIRFVYEFESSKKIDILRISKKIFICIVRHTRKDLDKLSLKTCIVKDLRISGDDVDDLVQDINRYFQIDWSSLNFKEYFGGEGFSIVEFFVFLIRFILNLISNLMKTILRVLINFNFSRFNFFKNNQKDF
;
A
#
# COMPACT_ATOMS: atom_id res chain seq x y z
N MET A 1 11.93 49.63 26.82
CA MET A 1 12.77 48.73 25.99
C MET A 1 12.58 47.22 26.25
N ARG A 2 11.62 46.75 27.09
CA ARG A 2 11.41 45.31 27.34
C ARG A 2 10.53 44.59 26.30
N GLY A 3 9.63 45.29 25.62
CA GLY A 3 8.70 44.69 24.65
C GLY A 3 9.35 44.18 23.37
N ILE A 4 10.34 44.90 22.82
CA ILE A 4 11.01 44.49 21.58
C ILE A 4 11.82 43.21 21.80
N ARG A 5 12.55 43.11 22.93
CA ARG A 5 13.35 41.93 23.27
C ARG A 5 12.48 40.67 23.40
N PHE A 6 11.32 40.79 24.05
CA PHE A 6 10.40 39.66 24.25
C PHE A 6 9.77 39.18 22.94
N VAL A 7 9.43 40.08 22.02
CA VAL A 7 8.93 39.73 20.68
C VAL A 7 10.01 39.00 19.87
N TYR A 8 11.26 39.49 19.89
CA TYR A 8 12.38 38.84 19.22
C TYR A 8 12.69 37.46 19.80
N GLU A 9 12.69 37.32 21.14
CA GLU A 9 12.90 36.04 21.83
C GLU A 9 11.80 35.04 21.46
N PHE A 10 10.54 35.48 21.46
CA PHE A 10 9.40 34.65 21.11
C PHE A 10 9.42 34.21 19.63
N GLU A 11 9.77 35.12 18.72
CA GLU A 11 9.89 34.82 17.30
C GLU A 11 11.08 33.89 17.00
N SER A 12 12.19 34.05 17.72
CA SER A 12 13.35 33.16 17.63
C SER A 12 13.05 31.76 18.19
N SER A 13 12.31 31.66 19.30
CA SER A 13 11.85 30.39 19.87
C SER A 13 10.94 29.65 18.89
N LYS A 14 9.95 30.34 18.30
CA LYS A 14 9.08 29.75 17.29
C LYS A 14 9.84 29.22 16.07
N LYS A 15 10.84 29.96 15.60
CA LYS A 15 11.69 29.52 14.48
C LYS A 15 12.46 28.25 14.86
N ILE A 16 12.99 28.17 16.08
CA ILE A 16 13.68 26.97 16.59
C ILE A 16 12.72 25.79 16.67
N ASP A 17 11.49 25.99 17.15
CA ASP A 17 10.48 24.95 17.27
C ASP A 17 10.04 24.40 15.91
N ILE A 18 9.75 25.29 14.95
CA ILE A 18 9.43 24.89 13.57
C ILE A 18 10.56 24.06 12.98
N LEU A 19 11.81 24.52 13.13
CA LEU A 19 12.98 23.84 12.58
C LEU A 19 13.20 22.46 13.22
N ARG A 20 12.90 22.32 14.51
CA ARG A 20 12.92 21.06 15.25
C ARG A 20 11.84 20.09 14.77
N ILE A 21 10.61 20.59 14.59
CA ILE A 21 9.48 19.81 14.08
C ILE A 21 9.76 19.35 12.65
N SER A 22 10.18 20.25 11.77
CA SER A 22 10.52 19.92 10.38
C SER A 22 11.61 18.84 10.31
N LYS A 23 12.71 18.98 11.06
CA LYS A 23 13.77 17.96 11.11
C LYS A 23 13.24 16.58 11.49
N LYS A 24 12.33 16.51 12.46
CA LYS A 24 11.74 15.25 12.89
C LYS A 24 10.81 14.66 11.85
N ILE A 25 9.98 15.47 11.20
CA ILE A 25 9.14 15.03 10.08
C ILE A 25 10.01 14.45 8.96
N PHE A 26 11.11 15.12 8.58
CA PHE A 26 12.06 14.59 7.59
C PHE A 26 12.66 13.24 8.01
N ILE A 27 13.01 13.07 9.29
CA ILE A 27 13.53 11.80 9.81
C ILE A 27 12.45 10.69 9.76
N CYS A 28 11.18 11.00 10.03
CA CYS A 28 10.09 10.04 9.83
C CYS A 28 9.98 9.63 8.36
N ILE A 29 9.97 10.60 7.44
CA ILE A 29 9.90 10.35 6.00
C ILE A 29 11.06 9.48 5.50
N VAL A 30 12.30 9.78 5.91
CA VAL A 30 13.48 8.96 5.56
C VAL A 30 13.34 7.52 6.07
N ARG A 31 12.84 7.33 7.29
CA ARG A 31 12.63 5.98 7.86
C ARG A 31 11.61 5.18 7.07
N HIS A 32 10.50 5.79 6.67
CA HIS A 32 9.46 5.13 5.86
C HIS A 32 9.91 4.84 4.43
N THR A 33 10.63 5.76 3.79
CA THR A 33 11.01 5.64 2.38
C THR A 33 12.33 4.91 2.15
N ARG A 34 13.16 4.77 3.19
CA ARG A 34 14.57 4.32 3.12
C ARG A 34 15.43 5.11 2.14
N LYS A 35 15.02 6.34 1.80
CA LYS A 35 15.77 7.24 0.92
C LYS A 35 16.70 8.12 1.73
N ASP A 36 17.86 8.44 1.17
CA ASP A 36 18.80 9.37 1.79
C ASP A 36 18.18 10.75 2.00
N LEU A 37 18.44 11.34 3.17
CA LEU A 37 17.95 12.66 3.54
C LEU A 37 18.41 13.75 2.53
N ASP A 38 19.58 13.56 1.94
CA ASP A 38 20.19 14.46 0.96
C ASP A 38 19.43 14.52 -0.37
N LYS A 39 18.54 13.55 -0.62
CA LYS A 39 17.68 13.52 -1.82
C LYS A 39 16.30 14.14 -1.56
N LEU A 40 16.02 14.56 -0.33
CA LEU A 40 14.76 15.21 0.03
C LEU A 40 14.92 16.73 -0.02
N SER A 41 14.01 17.39 -0.73
CA SER A 41 13.90 18.84 -0.74
C SER A 41 12.49 19.27 -0.36
N LEU A 42 12.29 20.55 -0.02
CA LEU A 42 10.95 21.09 0.20
C LEU A 42 10.05 21.05 -1.05
N LYS A 43 10.61 20.83 -2.24
CA LYS A 43 9.86 20.65 -3.49
C LYS A 43 9.45 19.20 -3.72
N THR A 44 9.97 18.26 -2.93
CA THR A 44 9.69 16.83 -3.08
C THR A 44 8.23 16.56 -2.70
N CYS A 45 7.49 16.01 -3.64
CA CYS A 45 6.10 15.62 -3.45
C CYS A 45 6.04 14.26 -2.73
N ILE A 46 5.40 14.23 -1.56
CA ILE A 46 5.27 13.02 -0.73
C ILE A 46 4.59 11.89 -1.51
N VAL A 47 3.53 12.18 -2.25
CA VAL A 47 2.81 11.17 -3.04
C VAL A 47 3.59 10.77 -4.28
N LYS A 48 3.99 11.73 -5.13
CA LYS A 48 4.58 11.42 -6.45
C LYS A 48 6.02 10.94 -6.37
N ASP A 49 6.85 11.61 -5.57
CA ASP A 49 8.30 11.37 -5.55
C ASP A 49 8.69 10.34 -4.49
N LEU A 50 7.93 10.27 -3.39
CA LEU A 50 8.20 9.36 -2.29
C LEU A 50 7.27 8.14 -2.28
N ARG A 51 6.20 8.16 -3.06
CA ARG A 51 5.19 7.08 -3.15
C ARG A 51 4.58 6.73 -1.78
N ILE A 52 4.40 7.74 -0.94
CA ILE A 52 3.67 7.62 0.33
C ILE A 52 2.23 8.08 0.05
N SER A 53 1.29 7.14 0.10
CA SER A 53 -0.15 7.36 -0.09
C SER A 53 -0.94 6.32 0.71
N GLY A 54 -2.23 6.57 0.96
CA GLY A 54 -3.07 5.58 1.65
C GLY A 54 -2.57 5.19 3.03
N ASP A 55 -2.51 3.90 3.31
CA ASP A 55 -2.12 3.36 4.62
C ASP A 55 -0.70 3.81 5.05
N ASP A 56 0.22 4.05 4.10
CA ASP A 56 1.57 4.56 4.40
C ASP A 56 1.53 5.97 5.04
N VAL A 57 0.49 6.75 4.76
CA VAL A 57 0.30 8.09 5.33
C VAL A 57 -0.16 7.99 6.78
N ASP A 58 -1.04 7.04 7.08
CA ASP A 58 -1.52 6.82 8.44
C ASP A 58 -0.36 6.39 9.35
N ASP A 59 0.49 5.48 8.87
CA ASP A 59 1.71 5.07 9.56
C ASP A 59 2.69 6.24 9.77
N LEU A 60 2.89 7.07 8.76
CA LEU A 60 3.76 8.26 8.85
C LEU A 60 3.21 9.27 9.88
N VAL A 61 1.90 9.54 9.85
CA VAL A 61 1.23 10.45 10.79
C VAL A 61 1.34 9.91 12.21
N GLN A 62 1.14 8.60 12.40
CA GLN A 62 1.29 7.96 13.71
C GLN A 62 2.72 8.12 14.23
N ASP A 63 3.74 7.92 13.40
CA ASP A 63 5.13 8.07 13.83
C ASP A 63 5.50 9.53 14.15
N ILE A 64 4.96 10.50 13.41
CA ILE A 64 5.13 11.93 13.74
C ILE A 64 4.46 12.25 15.10
N ASN A 65 3.26 11.70 15.33
CA ASN A 65 2.48 11.94 16.55
C ASN A 65 3.14 11.38 17.82
N ARG A 66 4.08 10.43 17.69
CA ARG A 66 4.92 9.98 18.82
C ARG A 66 5.84 11.07 19.35
N TYR A 67 6.18 12.07 18.52
CA TYR A 67 7.08 13.16 18.89
C TYR A 67 6.34 14.46 19.19
N PHE A 68 5.28 14.75 18.43
CA PHE A 68 4.51 15.99 18.56
C PHE A 68 3.03 15.71 18.40
N GLN A 69 2.21 16.14 19.35
CA GLN A 69 0.76 16.09 19.22
C GLN A 69 0.31 17.21 18.27
N ILE A 70 0.31 16.92 16.98
CA ILE A 70 -0.15 17.84 15.95
C ILE A 70 -1.64 17.61 15.72
N ASP A 71 -2.41 18.70 15.66
CA ASP A 71 -3.78 18.64 15.20
C ASP A 71 -3.80 18.57 13.68
N TRP A 72 -4.25 17.43 13.15
CA TRP A 72 -4.35 17.18 11.71
C TRP A 72 -5.76 17.40 11.17
N SER A 73 -6.71 17.82 12.00
CA SER A 73 -8.14 17.95 11.62
C SER A 73 -8.38 18.90 10.45
N SER A 74 -7.50 19.88 10.25
CA SER A 74 -7.56 20.81 9.12
C SER A 74 -7.02 20.24 7.80
N LEU A 75 -6.38 19.07 7.81
CA LEU A 75 -5.76 18.48 6.63
C LEU A 75 -6.71 17.51 5.93
N ASN A 76 -7.01 17.77 4.65
CA ASN A 76 -7.83 16.87 3.85
C ASN A 76 -6.99 15.71 3.28
N PHE A 77 -6.77 14.68 4.09
CA PHE A 77 -5.93 13.54 3.70
C PHE A 77 -6.39 12.88 2.40
N LYS A 78 -7.70 12.72 2.22
CA LYS A 78 -8.28 12.09 1.01
C LYS A 78 -7.94 12.86 -0.27
N GLU A 79 -7.96 14.18 -0.20
CA GLU A 79 -7.66 15.05 -1.34
C GLU A 79 -6.16 15.09 -1.65
N TYR A 80 -5.32 15.19 -0.62
CA TYR A 80 -3.87 15.40 -0.80
C TYR A 80 -3.06 14.12 -0.99
N PHE A 81 -3.50 12.99 -0.42
CA PHE A 81 -2.76 11.73 -0.45
C PHE A 81 -3.47 10.63 -1.25
N GLY A 82 -4.71 10.88 -1.67
CA GLY A 82 -5.58 9.87 -2.25
C GLY A 82 -6.08 8.92 -1.16
N GLY A 83 -7.39 8.66 -1.13
CA GLY A 83 -7.91 7.59 -0.30
C GLY A 83 -7.60 6.23 -0.94
N GLU A 84 -6.98 5.31 -0.19
CA GLU A 84 -7.01 3.90 -0.52
C GLU A 84 -8.41 3.35 -0.23
N GLY A 85 -9.34 3.67 -1.12
CA GLY A 85 -10.66 3.06 -1.11
C GLY A 85 -10.61 1.79 -1.95
N PHE A 86 -10.45 0.62 -1.32
CA PHE A 86 -10.87 -0.61 -1.97
C PHE A 86 -12.36 -0.46 -2.29
N SER A 87 -12.71 -0.42 -3.57
CA SER A 87 -14.10 -0.56 -3.96
C SER A 87 -14.53 -1.98 -3.57
N ILE A 88 -15.33 -2.09 -2.51
CA ILE A 88 -15.90 -3.36 -2.04
C ILE A 88 -16.58 -4.08 -3.21
N VAL A 89 -17.22 -3.33 -4.10
CA VAL A 89 -17.83 -3.84 -5.32
C VAL A 89 -16.78 -4.43 -6.27
N GLU A 90 -15.68 -3.73 -6.53
CA GLU A 90 -14.59 -4.25 -7.38
C GLU A 90 -13.90 -5.47 -6.75
N PHE A 91 -13.77 -5.51 -5.42
CA PHE A 91 -13.26 -6.66 -4.69
C PHE A 91 -14.17 -7.89 -4.85
N PHE A 92 -15.49 -7.73 -4.70
CA PHE A 92 -16.44 -8.83 -4.93
C PHE A 92 -16.47 -9.28 -6.39
N VAL A 93 -16.38 -8.37 -7.36
CA VAL A 93 -16.28 -8.72 -8.78
C VAL A 93 -14.99 -9.49 -9.07
N PHE A 94 -13.87 -9.04 -8.51
CA PHE A 94 -12.60 -9.76 -8.59
C PHE A 94 -12.68 -11.14 -7.95
N LEU A 95 -13.27 -11.25 -6.76
CA LEU A 95 -13.44 -12.50 -6.03
C LEU A 95 -14.31 -13.50 -6.80
N ILE A 96 -15.43 -13.06 -7.36
CA ILE A 96 -16.30 -13.90 -8.21
C ILE A 96 -15.52 -14.39 -9.44
N ARG A 97 -14.80 -13.51 -10.15
CA ARG A 97 -13.98 -13.89 -11.30
C ARG A 97 -12.89 -14.88 -10.94
N PHE A 98 -12.24 -14.67 -9.79
CA PHE A 98 -11.21 -15.57 -9.28
C PHE A 98 -11.75 -16.97 -8.99
N ILE A 99 -12.89 -17.06 -8.29
CA ILE A 99 -13.56 -18.34 -7.98
C ILE A 99 -14.00 -19.05 -9.28
N LEU A 100 -14.61 -18.34 -10.22
CA LEU A 100 -15.03 -18.92 -11.50
C LEU A 100 -13.84 -19.45 -12.31
N ASN A 101 -12.71 -18.72 -12.33
CA ASN A 101 -11.49 -19.19 -12.98
C ASN A 101 -10.91 -20.42 -12.28
N LEU A 102 -10.94 -20.47 -10.95
CA LEU A 102 -10.49 -21.63 -10.18
C LEU A 102 -11.33 -22.86 -10.51
N ILE A 103 -12.66 -22.73 -10.48
CA ILE A 103 -13.59 -23.81 -10.82
C ILE A 103 -13.37 -24.25 -12.27
N SER A 104 -13.25 -23.32 -13.22
CA SER A 104 -13.01 -23.65 -14.64
C SER A 104 -11.72 -24.46 -14.83
N ASN A 105 -10.63 -24.06 -14.17
CA ASN A 105 -9.36 -24.78 -14.26
C ASN A 105 -9.41 -26.16 -13.58
N LEU A 106 -10.15 -26.27 -12.48
CA LEU A 106 -10.34 -27.54 -11.78
C LEU A 106 -11.19 -28.51 -12.62
N MET A 107 -12.27 -28.03 -13.23
CA MET A 107 -13.10 -28.79 -14.17
C MET A 107 -12.31 -29.26 -15.40
N LYS A 108 -11.47 -28.39 -15.99
CA LYS A 108 -10.57 -28.77 -17.10
C LYS A 108 -9.61 -29.87 -16.71
N THR A 109 -9.07 -29.81 -15.48
CA THR A 109 -8.17 -30.83 -14.95
C THR A 109 -8.88 -32.16 -14.77
N ILE A 110 -10.05 -32.16 -14.11
CA ILE A 110 -10.87 -33.38 -13.94
C ILE A 110 -11.24 -33.98 -15.28
N LEU A 111 -11.71 -33.17 -16.24
CA LEU A 111 -12.07 -33.63 -17.58
C LEU A 111 -10.87 -34.29 -18.28
N ARG A 112 -9.68 -33.70 -18.20
CA ARG A 112 -8.45 -34.27 -18.78
C ARG A 112 -8.11 -35.62 -18.15
N VAL A 113 -8.24 -35.74 -16.83
CA VAL A 113 -8.00 -37.02 -16.12
C VAL A 113 -9.02 -38.07 -16.52
N LEU A 114 -10.31 -37.72 -16.60
CA LEU A 114 -11.38 -38.63 -17.02
C LEU A 114 -11.20 -39.11 -18.47
N ILE A 115 -10.85 -38.21 -19.38
CA ILE A 115 -10.56 -38.56 -20.78
C ILE A 115 -9.37 -39.51 -20.85
N ASN A 116 -8.26 -39.19 -20.18
CA ASN A 116 -7.06 -40.03 -20.17
C ASN A 116 -7.35 -41.41 -19.55
N PHE A 117 -8.13 -41.46 -18.48
CA PHE A 117 -8.53 -42.71 -17.84
C PHE A 117 -9.41 -43.57 -18.76
N ASN A 118 -10.42 -42.98 -19.40
CA ASN A 118 -11.28 -43.68 -20.36
C ASN A 118 -10.49 -44.18 -21.57
N PHE A 119 -9.54 -43.38 -22.08
CA PHE A 119 -8.68 -43.77 -23.20
C PHE A 119 -7.74 -44.92 -22.82
N SER A 120 -7.12 -44.86 -21.64
CA SER A 120 -6.30 -45.96 -21.11
C SER A 120 -7.11 -47.24 -20.94
N ARG A 121 -8.33 -47.13 -20.40
CA ARG A 121 -9.23 -48.26 -20.20
C ARG A 121 -9.65 -48.87 -21.54
N PHE A 122 -10.01 -48.05 -22.54
CA PHE A 122 -10.37 -48.52 -23.88
C PHE A 122 -9.21 -49.26 -24.57
N ASN A 123 -8.00 -48.71 -24.52
CA ASN A 123 -6.81 -49.36 -25.10
C ASN A 123 -6.47 -50.68 -24.40
N PHE A 124 -6.68 -50.78 -23.08
CA PHE A 124 -6.51 -52.03 -22.34
C PHE A 124 -7.49 -53.11 -22.82
N PHE A 125 -8.78 -52.79 -23.03
CA PHE A 125 -9.75 -53.76 -23.55
C PHE A 125 -9.46 -54.16 -24.99
N LYS A 126 -9.06 -53.22 -25.85
CA LYS A 126 -8.70 -53.51 -27.25
C LYS A 126 -7.49 -54.44 -27.36
N ASN A 127 -6.47 -54.25 -26.54
CA ASN A 127 -5.27 -55.11 -26.56
C ASN A 127 -5.48 -56.49 -25.93
N ASN A 128 -6.53 -56.65 -25.11
CA ASN A 128 -6.88 -57.92 -24.46
C ASN A 128 -7.95 -58.73 -25.20
N GLN A 129 -8.55 -58.19 -26.26
CA GLN A 129 -9.24 -59.01 -27.27
C GLN A 129 -8.17 -59.70 -28.12
N LYS A 130 -7.66 -60.84 -27.64
CA LYS A 130 -6.99 -61.80 -28.51
C LYS A 130 -8.06 -62.50 -29.33
N ASP A 131 -7.86 -62.51 -30.65
CA ASP A 131 -8.66 -63.26 -31.60
C ASP A 131 -8.77 -64.73 -31.13
N PHE A 132 -9.99 -65.16 -30.85
CA PHE A 132 -10.36 -66.58 -30.73
C PHE A 132 -10.68 -67.14 -32.11
#